data_AF-A0A7C6B1Y7-F1
#
_entry.id   AF-A0A7C6B1Y7-F1
#
_cell.length_a   1.000
_cell.length_b   1.000
_cell.length_c   1.000
_cell.angle_alpha   90.00
_cell.angle_beta   90.00
_cell.angle_gamma   90.00
#
_symmetry.space_group_name_H-M   'P 1'
#
loop_
_entity.id
_entity.type
_entity.pdbx_description
1 polymer ?
#
loop_
_entity_poly.entity_id
_entity_poly.type
_entity_poly.pdbx_seq_one_letter_code
_entity_poly.pdbx_strand_id
1 'polypeptide(L)' 'MPLPQGLEFYRAMKELGVPCRLVIYPGQGHGITEPRYQKDLMQRNLDWFERWIR' A
#
# COMPACT_ATOMS: atom_id res chain seq x y z
N MET A 1 4.95 -0.64 13.76
CA MET A 1 5.27 -1.63 12.71
C MET A 1 6.49 -1.18 11.92
N PRO A 2 7.47 -2.04 11.62
CA PRO A 2 8.71 -1.62 10.94
C PRO A 2 8.54 -1.49 9.41
N LEU A 3 9.03 -0.39 8.83
CA LEU A 3 9.04 -0.17 7.38
C LEU A 3 9.89 -1.17 6.57
N PRO A 4 11.07 -1.64 7.04
CA PRO A 4 11.94 -2.52 6.26
C PRO A 4 11.24 -3.80 5.78
N GLN A 5 10.42 -4.41 6.62
CA GLN A 5 9.69 -5.64 6.28
C GLN A 5 8.77 -5.46 5.07
N GLY A 6 8.08 -4.33 4.97
CA GLY A 6 7.23 -4.01 3.82
C GLY A 6 8.02 -3.77 2.53
N LEU A 7 9.21 -3.16 2.64
CA LEU A 7 10.11 -2.95 1.50
C LEU A 7 10.70 -4.26 0.97
N GLU A 8 11.12 -5.16 1.86
CA GLU A 8 11.64 -6.49 1.51
C GLU A 8 10.57 -7.31 0.80
N PHE A 9 9.34 -7.35 1.32
CA PHE A 9 8.24 -8.06 0.68
C PHE A 9 7.89 -7.46 -0.69
N TYR A 10 7.84 -6.14 -0.82
CA TYR A 10 7.60 -5.48 -2.10
C TYR A 10 8.66 -5.84 -3.14
N ARG A 11 9.94 -5.83 -2.75
CA ARG A 11 11.06 -6.24 -3.63
C ARG A 11 10.89 -7.68 -4.10
N ALA A 12 10.62 -8.62 -3.19
CA ALA A 12 10.40 -10.02 -3.54
C ALA A 12 9.22 -10.21 -4.51
N MET A 13 8.09 -9.53 -4.28
CA MET A 13 6.94 -9.58 -5.19
C MET A 13 7.28 -9.03 -6.59
N LYS A 14 8.06 -7.94 -6.65
CA LYS A 14 8.52 -7.35 -7.92
C LYS A 14 9.44 -8.29 -8.68
N GLU A 15 10.38 -8.94 -8.00
CA GLU A 15 11.29 -9.94 -8.60
C GLU A 15 10.53 -11.14 -9.16
N LEU A 16 9.48 -11.60 -8.46
CA LEU A 16 8.61 -12.68 -8.90
C LEU A 16 7.62 -12.29 -10.02
N GLY A 17 7.63 -11.03 -10.48
CA GLY A 17 6.70 -10.55 -11.50
C GLY A 17 5.25 -10.45 -11.04
N VAL A 18 4.98 -10.55 -9.73
CA VAL A 18 3.64 -10.43 -9.18
C VAL A 18 3.20 -8.97 -9.24
N PRO A 19 2.03 -8.64 -9.81
CA PRO A 19 1.51 -7.29 -9.79
C PRO A 19 1.33 -6.79 -8.35
N CYS A 20 2.12 -5.80 -7.94
CA CYS A 20 2.09 -5.25 -6.59
C CYS A 20 2.32 -3.74 -6.60
N ARG A 21 1.84 -3.06 -5.54
CA ARG A 21 2.06 -1.63 -5.27
C ARG A 21 2.46 -1.47 -3.80
N LEU A 22 3.46 -0.63 -3.52
CA LEU A 22 3.84 -0.19 -2.18
C LEU A 22 3.58 1.31 -2.07
N VAL A 23 2.89 1.73 -0.99
CA VAL A 23 2.57 3.13 -0.71
C VAL A 23 3.01 3.45 0.71
N ILE A 24 3.73 4.56 0.88
CA ILE A 24 4.26 5.03 2.17
C ILE A 24 3.65 6.39 2.44
N TYR A 25 3.06 6.57 3.63
CA TYR A 25 2.54 7.85 4.10
C TYR A 25 3.49 8.44 5.15
N PRO A 26 4.29 9.47 4.81
CA PRO A 26 5.27 10.04 5.72
C PRO A 26 4.62 10.62 6.98
N GLY A 27 5.29 10.46 8.13
CA GLY A 27 4.81 10.98 9.41
C GLY A 27 3.60 10.25 9.99
N GLN A 28 3.17 9.14 9.42
CA GLN A 28 2.10 8.30 9.95
C GLN A 28 2.67 7.12 10.74
N GLY A 29 1.95 6.70 11.79
CA GLY A 29 2.29 5.53 12.60
C GLY A 29 1.69 4.24 12.01
N HIS A 30 1.33 3.29 12.88
CA HIS A 30 0.63 2.08 12.42
C HIS A 30 -0.76 2.41 11.84
N GLY A 31 -1.48 3.34 12.47
CA GLY A 31 -2.71 3.91 11.94
C GLY A 31 -2.42 5.19 11.16
N ILE A 32 -3.08 5.35 10.02
CA ILE A 32 -3.11 6.60 9.28
C ILE A 32 -4.15 7.50 9.94
N THR A 33 -3.73 8.68 10.38
CA THR A 33 -4.57 9.65 11.11
C THR A 33 -4.86 10.91 10.30
N GLU A 34 -4.00 11.27 9.35
CA GLU A 34 -4.21 12.41 8.47
C GLU A 34 -5.39 12.14 7.51
N PRO A 35 -6.50 12.92 7.56
CA PRO A 35 -7.70 12.67 6.76
C PRO A 35 -7.43 12.59 5.25
N ARG A 36 -6.48 13.38 4.73
CA ARG A 36 -6.14 13.34 3.30
C ARG A 36 -5.53 12.00 2.90
N TYR A 37 -4.71 11.40 3.75
CA TYR A 37 -4.13 10.07 3.52
C TYR A 37 -5.13 8.95 3.71
N GLN A 38 -6.08 9.09 4.63
CA GLN A 38 -7.17 8.12 4.77
C GLN A 38 -8.02 8.05 3.49
N LYS A 39 -8.35 9.21 2.90
CA LYS A 39 -9.07 9.26 1.62
C LYS A 39 -8.28 8.61 0.49
N ASP A 40 -6.99 8.91 0.36
CA ASP A 40 -6.11 8.30 -0.66
C ASP A 40 -6.02 6.77 -0.48
N LEU A 41 -5.87 6.29 0.77
CA LEU A 41 -5.88 4.86 1.08
C LEU A 41 -7.19 4.20 0.63
N MET A 42 -8.34 4.76 1.00
CA MET A 42 -9.65 4.22 0.64
C MET A 42 -9.85 4.16 -0.87
N GLN A 43 -9.46 5.21 -1.59
CA GLN A 43 -9.57 5.24 -3.05
C GLN A 43 -8.69 4.17 -3.69
N ARG A 44 -7.42 4.04 -3.27
CA ARG A 44 -6.50 3.02 -3.80
C ARG A 44 -7.00 1.59 -3.58
N ASN A 45 -7.66 1.34 -2.46
CA ASN A 45 -8.27 0.03 -2.20
C ASN A 45 -9.39 -0.23 -3.20
N LEU A 46 -10.29 0.74 -3.41
CA LEU A 46 -11.37 0.62 -4.38
C LEU A 46 -10.83 0.38 -5.80
N ASP A 47 -9.85 1.17 -6.23
CA ASP A 47 -9.22 1.02 -7.55
C ASP A 47 -8.53 -0.34 -7.73
N TRP A 48 -7.98 -0.91 -6.64
CA TRP A 48 -7.37 -2.24 -6.67
C TRP A 48 -8.43 -3.32 -6.86
N PHE A 49 -9.53 -3.23 -6.11
CA PHE A 49 -10.64 -4.19 -6.23
C PHE A 49 -11.31 -4.11 -7.59
N GLU A 50 -11.57 -2.91 -8.10
CA GLU A 50 -12.16 -2.69 -9.43
C GLU A 50 -11.32 -3.33 -10.54
N ARG A 51 -9.98 -3.27 -10.42
CA ARG A 51 -9.07 -3.86 -11.41
C ARG A 51 -9.06 -5.39 -11.39
N TRP A 52 -9.21 -6.04 -10.24
CA TRP A 52 -8.87 -7.46 -10.07
C TRP A 52 -10.02 -8.39 -9.64
N ILE A 53 -11.11 -7.87 -9.04
CA ILE A 53 -12.18 -8.70 -8.46
C ILE A 53 -13.51 -8.58 -9.22
N ARG A 54 -13.63 -7.67 -10.19
CA ARG A 54 -14.87 -7.43 -10.92
C ARG A 54 -15.48 -8.69 -11.56
#